data_AF-A0A1V5QWA3-F1
#
_entry.id   AF-A0A1V5QWA3-F1
#
_cell.length_a   1.000
_cell.length_b   1.000
_cell.length_c   1.000
_cell.angle_alpha   90.00
_cell.angle_beta   90.00
_cell.angle_gamma   90.00
#
_symmetry.space_group_name_H-M   'P 1'
#
loop_
_entity.id
_entity.type
_entity.pdbx_description
1 polymer ?
#
loop_
_entity_poly.entity_id
_entity_poly.type
_entity_poly.pdbx_seq_one_letter_code
_entity_poly.pdbx_strand_id
1 'polypeptide(L)'
;MNLKEMIQKFRDEWDKGDKADKSVLEGLVDQMEPIASRDYATIKRLEKKAEGKTVDDVSGLEDKIAELSAELEKTQRESQKALKKASDDLKVAQDTAGAKSQTLSRLVRDQALQSELLAVGIKNPVHLKAAQAMLREQVQVDEEKAEAYVLSKDAKTGAEMRKSISEFAKEWAAGDEGKAFVTVPPSSGGGSSNPGRGAAPGASSMSRAEFEALPPEQQMEASKNGVSLTD
;
A
#
# COMPACT_ATOMS: atom_id res chain seq x y z
N MET A 1 -46.75 30.16 66.58
CA MET A 1 -47.01 28.93 67.35
C MET A 1 -47.21 27.81 66.35
N ASN A 2 -46.48 26.69 66.46
CA ASN A 2 -46.60 25.58 65.50
C ASN A 2 -47.78 24.64 65.88
N LEU A 3 -48.19 23.76 64.97
CA LEU A 3 -49.34 22.86 65.19
C LEU A 3 -49.20 22.01 66.45
N LYS A 4 -47.98 21.55 66.76
CA LYS A 4 -47.69 20.75 67.95
C LYS A 4 -47.88 21.55 69.24
N GLU A 5 -47.42 22.80 69.25
CA GLU A 5 -47.64 23.74 70.35
C GLU A 5 -49.14 24.05 70.48
N MET A 6 -49.88 24.20 69.37
CA MET A 6 -51.32 24.53 69.38
C MET A 6 -52.14 23.37 69.95
N ILE A 7 -51.84 22.14 69.52
CA ILE A 7 -52.41 20.92 70.10
C ILE A 7 -52.11 20.83 71.60
N GLN A 8 -50.89 21.18 72.01
CA GLN A 8 -50.50 21.11 73.42
C GLN A 8 -51.28 22.15 74.24
N LYS A 9 -51.37 23.40 73.81
CA LYS A 9 -52.17 24.41 74.53
C LYS A 9 -53.66 24.10 74.51
N PHE A 10 -54.18 23.54 73.41
CA PHE A 10 -55.57 23.09 73.36
C PHE A 10 -55.82 22.02 74.41
N ARG A 11 -54.91 21.03 74.53
CA ARG A 11 -54.97 20.00 75.57
C ARG A 11 -54.87 20.61 76.97
N ASP A 12 -53.91 21.49 77.21
CA ASP A 12 -53.70 22.12 78.51
C ASP A 12 -54.91 22.98 78.94
N GLU A 13 -55.61 23.61 78.00
CA GLU A 13 -56.83 24.37 78.25
C GLU A 13 -58.03 23.44 78.45
N TRP A 14 -58.15 22.38 77.64
CA TRP A 14 -59.21 21.37 77.73
C TRP A 14 -59.17 20.61 79.05
N ASP A 15 -57.98 20.28 79.55
CA ASP A 15 -57.76 19.55 80.80
C ASP A 15 -58.18 20.35 82.05
N LYS A 16 -58.48 21.66 81.91
CA LYS A 16 -59.06 22.48 82.98
C LYS A 16 -60.56 22.20 83.23
N GLY A 17 -61.20 21.38 82.38
CA GLY A 17 -62.60 20.96 82.54
C GLY A 17 -63.54 22.16 82.62
N ASP A 18 -64.34 22.25 83.69
CA ASP A 18 -65.31 23.34 83.90
C ASP A 18 -64.70 24.75 83.97
N LYS A 19 -63.37 24.85 84.15
CA LYS A 19 -62.64 26.13 84.17
C LYS A 19 -62.00 26.49 82.83
N ALA A 20 -62.20 25.67 81.80
CA ALA A 20 -61.65 25.92 80.47
C ALA A 20 -62.28 27.16 79.85
N ASP A 21 -61.46 28.03 79.26
CA ASP A 21 -61.96 29.16 78.48
C ASP A 21 -62.38 28.68 77.08
N LYS A 22 -63.69 28.63 76.86
CA LYS A 22 -64.29 28.21 75.59
C LYS A 22 -63.82 29.08 74.41
N SER A 23 -63.60 30.37 74.64
CA SER A 23 -63.10 31.31 73.61
C SER A 23 -61.67 30.96 73.18
N VAL A 24 -60.84 30.52 74.14
CA VAL A 24 -59.47 30.07 73.87
C VAL A 24 -59.47 28.75 73.09
N LEU A 25 -60.35 27.81 73.46
CA LEU A 25 -60.50 26.54 72.74
C LEU A 25 -61.00 26.74 71.30
N GLU A 26 -62.03 27.56 71.10
CA GLU A 26 -62.57 27.88 69.77
C GLU A 26 -61.51 28.59 68.90
N GLY A 27 -60.80 29.59 69.46
CA GLY A 27 -59.73 30.26 68.74
C GLY A 27 -58.52 29.37 68.38
N LEU A 28 -58.23 28.35 69.19
CA LEU A 28 -57.20 27.35 68.87
C LEU A 28 -57.66 26.38 67.78
N VAL A 29 -58.94 25.97 67.79
CA VAL A 29 -59.54 25.13 66.74
C VAL A 29 -59.52 25.85 65.39
N ASP A 30 -59.95 27.12 65.36
CA ASP A 30 -59.96 27.95 64.14
C ASP A 30 -58.56 28.10 63.52
N GLN A 31 -57.51 28.12 64.36
CA GLN A 31 -56.13 28.18 63.90
C GLN A 31 -55.59 26.83 63.42
N MET A 32 -56.05 25.72 64.00
CA MET A 32 -55.57 24.37 63.70
C MET A 32 -56.23 23.75 62.47
N GLU A 33 -57.52 24.00 62.24
CA GLU A 33 -58.29 23.45 61.11
C GLU A 33 -57.66 23.70 59.72
N PRO A 34 -57.23 24.93 59.35
CA PRO A 34 -56.61 25.16 58.04
C PRO A 34 -55.24 24.48 57.91
N ILE A 35 -54.49 24.33 59.01
CA ILE A 35 -53.18 23.68 59.01
C ILE A 35 -53.35 22.17 58.81
N ALA A 36 -54.27 21.54 59.54
CA ALA A 36 -54.59 20.12 59.41
C ALA A 36 -55.09 19.80 57.98
N SER A 37 -55.93 20.65 57.42
CA SER A 37 -56.43 20.51 56.04
C SER A 37 -55.31 20.59 55.00
N ARG A 38 -54.37 21.53 55.18
CA ARG A 38 -53.19 21.67 54.31
C ARG A 38 -52.28 20.45 54.40
N ASP A 39 -52.01 19.97 55.61
CA ASP A 39 -51.10 18.85 55.84
C ASP A 39 -51.70 17.55 55.30
N TYR A 40 -53.01 17.33 55.49
CA TYR A 40 -53.73 16.21 54.89
C TYR A 40 -53.69 16.23 53.35
N ALA A 41 -53.92 17.40 52.74
CA ALA A 41 -53.81 17.56 51.29
C ALA A 41 -52.38 17.31 50.77
N THR A 42 -51.37 17.68 51.57
CA THR A 42 -49.95 17.45 51.26
C THR A 42 -49.61 15.96 51.32
N ILE A 43 -50.07 15.25 52.36
CA ILE A 43 -49.91 13.80 52.49
C ILE A 43 -50.54 13.08 51.31
N LYS A 44 -51.78 13.38 50.95
CA LYS A 44 -52.43 12.78 49.76
C LYS A 44 -51.68 13.03 48.46
N ARG A 45 -51.08 14.21 48.29
CA ARG A 45 -50.25 14.52 47.11
C ARG A 45 -48.94 13.73 47.10
N LEU A 46 -48.36 13.46 48.27
CA LEU A 46 -47.14 12.67 48.40
C LEU A 46 -47.42 11.18 48.19
N GLU A 47 -48.51 10.65 48.75
CA GLU A 47 -48.97 9.28 48.51
C GLU A 47 -49.20 9.03 47.01
N LYS A 48 -49.94 9.92 46.34
CA LYS A 48 -50.17 9.83 44.88
C LYS A 48 -48.88 9.93 44.05
N LYS A 49 -47.86 10.66 44.53
CA LYS A 49 -46.55 10.73 43.87
C LYS A 49 -45.68 9.49 44.13
N ALA A 50 -45.91 8.80 45.24
CA ALA A 50 -45.20 7.57 45.62
C ALA A 50 -45.83 6.32 44.98
N GLU A 51 -47.15 6.33 44.71
CA GLU A 51 -47.90 5.24 44.07
C GLU A 51 -47.41 4.80 42.67
N GLY A 52 -46.41 5.46 42.09
CA GLY A 52 -45.84 5.12 40.77
C GLY A 52 -44.31 5.01 40.73
N LYS A 53 -43.62 5.00 41.89
CA LYS A 53 -42.18 4.73 41.97
C LYS A 53 -41.97 3.66 43.03
N THR A 54 -41.95 2.41 42.59
CA THR A 54 -41.75 1.26 43.47
C THR A 54 -40.27 0.85 43.49
N VAL A 55 -39.86 0.11 44.53
CA VAL A 55 -38.52 -0.50 44.61
C VAL A 55 -38.27 -1.46 43.43
N ASP A 56 -39.33 -2.05 42.86
CA ASP A 56 -39.26 -2.92 41.68
C ASP A 56 -38.79 -2.19 40.41
N ASP A 57 -39.10 -0.89 40.25
CA ASP A 57 -38.62 -0.09 39.12
C ASP A 57 -37.10 0.13 39.17
N VAL A 58 -36.52 0.17 40.38
CA VAL A 58 -35.07 0.30 40.58
C VAL A 58 -34.36 -1.02 40.30
N SER A 59 -34.90 -2.15 40.80
CA SER A 59 -34.35 -3.48 40.51
C SER A 59 -34.37 -3.80 39.01
N GLY A 60 -35.47 -3.49 38.32
CA GLY A 60 -35.56 -3.70 36.87
C GLY A 60 -34.62 -2.80 36.06
N LEU A 61 -34.25 -1.63 36.58
CA LEU A 61 -33.23 -0.77 35.97
C LEU A 61 -31.81 -1.30 36.24
N GLU A 62 -31.53 -1.83 37.43
CA GLU A 62 -30.25 -2.44 37.78
C GLU A 62 -29.95 -3.68 36.92
N ASP A 63 -30.93 -4.56 36.72
CA ASP A 63 -30.80 -5.73 35.84
C ASP A 63 -30.50 -5.31 34.39
N LYS A 64 -31.15 -4.26 33.91
CA LYS A 64 -30.96 -3.73 32.56
C LYS A 64 -29.60 -3.06 32.38
N ILE A 65 -29.09 -2.40 33.42
CA ILE A 65 -27.72 -1.85 33.44
C ILE A 65 -26.71 -2.99 33.40
N ALA A 66 -26.92 -4.06 34.16
CA ALA A 66 -26.04 -5.23 34.16
C ALA A 66 -26.02 -5.93 32.78
N GLU A 67 -27.19 -6.14 32.18
CA GLU A 67 -27.33 -6.71 30.84
C GLU A 67 -26.63 -5.86 29.77
N LEU A 68 -26.92 -4.55 29.73
CA LEU A 68 -26.30 -3.63 28.77
C LEU A 68 -24.79 -3.52 28.97
N SER A 69 -24.31 -3.56 30.21
CA SER A 69 -22.87 -3.54 30.50
C SER A 69 -22.19 -4.81 29.98
N ALA A 70 -22.82 -5.99 30.15
CA ALA A 70 -22.30 -7.25 29.63
C ALA A 70 -22.30 -7.29 28.09
N GLU A 71 -23.35 -6.78 27.45
CA GLU A 71 -23.45 -6.66 25.98
C GLU A 71 -22.37 -5.70 25.43
N LEU A 72 -22.13 -4.59 26.13
CA LEU A 72 -21.12 -3.59 25.75
C LEU A 72 -19.70 -4.18 25.87
N GLU A 73 -19.39 -4.89 26.95
CA GLU A 73 -18.12 -5.60 27.08
C GLU A 73 -17.91 -6.66 25.99
N LYS A 74 -18.95 -7.45 25.70
CA LYS A 74 -18.90 -8.48 24.66
C LYS A 74 -18.66 -7.85 23.29
N THR A 75 -19.42 -6.80 22.95
CA THR A 75 -19.29 -6.04 21.70
C THR A 75 -17.90 -5.42 21.58
N GLN A 76 -17.36 -4.87 22.67
CA GLN A 76 -16.02 -4.29 22.69
C GLN A 76 -14.93 -5.35 22.45
N ARG A 77 -15.06 -6.53 23.05
CA ARG A 77 -14.12 -7.66 22.81
C ARG A 77 -14.21 -8.17 21.37
N GLU A 78 -15.41 -8.31 20.82
CA GLU A 78 -15.62 -8.72 19.42
C GLU A 78 -15.08 -7.69 18.44
N SER A 79 -15.33 -6.40 18.68
CA SER A 79 -14.79 -5.29 17.90
C SER A 79 -13.26 -5.27 17.92
N GLN A 80 -12.63 -5.44 19.10
CA GLN A 80 -11.17 -5.54 19.20
C GLN A 80 -10.59 -6.74 18.44
N LYS A 81 -11.27 -7.90 18.48
CA LYS A 81 -10.87 -9.09 17.71
C LYS A 81 -11.00 -8.83 16.21
N ALA A 82 -12.09 -8.22 15.77
CA ALA A 82 -12.32 -7.87 14.37
C ALA A 82 -11.27 -6.87 13.86
N LEU A 83 -10.94 -5.85 14.67
CA LEU A 83 -9.89 -4.87 14.38
C LEU A 83 -8.51 -5.53 14.24
N LYS A 84 -8.14 -6.42 15.16
CA LYS A 84 -6.87 -7.16 15.06
C LYS A 84 -6.82 -8.01 13.80
N LYS A 85 -7.89 -8.78 13.53
CA LYS A 85 -7.99 -9.60 12.32
C LYS A 85 -7.89 -8.76 11.04
N ALA A 86 -8.62 -7.64 10.97
CA ALA A 86 -8.58 -6.75 9.82
C ALA A 86 -7.18 -6.13 9.62
N SER A 87 -6.49 -5.79 10.71
CA SER A 87 -5.10 -5.31 10.67
C SER A 87 -4.14 -6.38 10.15
N ASP A 88 -4.29 -7.62 10.60
CA ASP A 88 -3.46 -8.74 10.17
C ASP A 88 -3.72 -9.08 8.68
N ASP A 89 -5.00 -9.15 8.29
CA ASP A 89 -5.42 -9.39 6.91
C ASP A 89 -4.90 -8.28 5.96
N LEU A 90 -4.94 -7.02 6.41
CA LEU A 90 -4.41 -5.88 5.64
C LEU A 90 -2.89 -6.00 5.45
N LYS A 91 -2.15 -6.38 6.50
CA LYS A 91 -0.70 -6.60 6.42
C LYS A 91 -0.37 -7.73 5.44
N VAL A 92 -1.06 -8.87 5.53
CA VAL A 92 -0.88 -10.00 4.61
C VAL A 92 -1.19 -9.58 3.16
N ALA A 93 -2.25 -8.80 2.95
CA ALA A 93 -2.60 -8.29 1.63
C ALA A 93 -1.53 -7.34 1.06
N GLN A 94 -0.99 -6.45 1.88
CA GLN A 94 0.10 -5.54 1.50
C GLN A 94 1.38 -6.30 1.16
N ASP A 95 1.79 -7.26 1.99
CA ASP A 95 2.97 -8.09 1.75
C ASP A 95 2.82 -8.90 0.45
N THR A 96 1.64 -9.46 0.22
CA THR A 96 1.32 -10.21 -1.00
C THR A 96 1.33 -9.31 -2.24
N ALA A 97 0.75 -8.11 -2.14
CA ALA A 97 0.73 -7.14 -3.23
C ALA A 97 2.14 -6.65 -3.56
N GLY A 98 2.96 -6.36 -2.54
CA GLY A 98 4.36 -5.99 -2.71
C GLY A 98 5.18 -7.08 -3.40
N ALA A 99 5.04 -8.34 -2.96
CA ALA A 99 5.72 -9.47 -3.58
C ALA A 99 5.30 -9.68 -5.05
N LYS A 100 4.01 -9.54 -5.35
CA LYS A 100 3.49 -9.60 -6.72
C LYS A 100 4.01 -8.45 -7.59
N SER A 101 4.02 -7.22 -7.06
CA SER A 101 4.56 -6.06 -7.80
C SER A 101 6.03 -6.26 -8.14
N GLN A 102 6.86 -6.64 -7.16
CA GLN A 102 8.28 -6.93 -7.40
C GLN A 102 8.50 -8.02 -8.46
N THR A 103 7.66 -9.08 -8.43
CA THR A 103 7.72 -10.16 -9.43
C THR A 103 7.34 -9.66 -10.82
N LEU A 104 6.29 -8.83 -10.91
CA LEU A 104 5.81 -8.26 -12.16
C LEU A 104 6.83 -7.28 -12.75
N SER A 105 7.36 -6.36 -11.94
CA SER A 105 8.42 -5.43 -12.35
C SER A 105 9.67 -6.18 -12.81
N ARG A 106 10.04 -7.29 -12.14
CA ARG A 106 11.12 -8.15 -12.62
C ARG A 106 10.81 -8.78 -13.98
N LEU A 107 9.60 -9.30 -14.17
CA LEU A 107 9.18 -9.95 -15.41
C LEU A 107 9.15 -8.96 -16.58
N VAL A 108 8.53 -7.78 -16.39
CA VAL A 108 8.45 -6.71 -17.38
C VAL A 108 9.85 -6.30 -17.83
N ARG A 109 10.74 -6.04 -16.88
CA ARG A 109 12.15 -5.72 -17.16
C ARG A 109 12.85 -6.84 -17.94
N ASP A 110 12.75 -8.08 -17.45
CA ASP A 110 13.46 -9.21 -18.04
C ASP A 110 12.98 -9.48 -19.46
N GLN A 111 11.67 -9.39 -19.72
CA GLN A 111 11.09 -9.57 -21.05
C GLN A 111 11.45 -8.42 -22.00
N ALA A 112 11.33 -7.17 -21.55
CA ALA A 112 11.68 -6.01 -22.37
C ALA A 112 13.14 -6.06 -22.80
N LEU A 113 14.05 -6.28 -21.85
CA LEU A 113 15.48 -6.38 -22.12
C LEU A 113 15.81 -7.57 -23.02
N GLN A 114 15.24 -8.75 -22.77
CA GLN A 114 15.47 -9.93 -23.60
C GLN A 114 15.02 -9.71 -25.05
N SER A 115 13.84 -9.10 -25.25
CA SER A 115 13.28 -8.86 -26.60
C SER A 115 14.17 -7.93 -27.43
N GLU A 116 14.67 -6.85 -26.82
CA GLU A 116 15.52 -5.88 -27.51
C GLU A 116 16.94 -6.43 -27.72
N LEU A 117 17.48 -7.20 -26.78
CA LEU A 117 18.78 -7.87 -26.94
C LEU A 117 18.77 -8.90 -28.08
N LEU A 118 17.66 -9.62 -28.25
CA LEU A 118 17.45 -10.48 -29.41
C LEU A 118 17.36 -9.66 -30.71
N ALA A 119 16.65 -8.53 -30.68
CA ALA A 119 16.48 -7.66 -31.84
C ALA A 119 17.81 -7.04 -32.32
N VAL A 120 18.74 -6.75 -31.42
CA VAL A 120 20.10 -6.27 -31.77
C VAL A 120 21.06 -7.40 -32.16
N GLY A 121 20.59 -8.65 -32.25
CA GLY A 121 21.34 -9.75 -32.86
C GLY A 121 22.09 -10.65 -31.89
N ILE A 122 21.81 -10.59 -30.58
CA ILE A 122 22.41 -11.51 -29.58
C ILE A 122 21.63 -12.83 -29.60
N LYS A 123 22.00 -13.72 -30.52
CA LYS A 123 21.28 -14.98 -30.77
C LYS A 123 21.82 -16.15 -29.94
N ASN A 124 23.08 -16.10 -29.51
CA ASN A 124 23.66 -17.13 -28.65
C ASN A 124 22.98 -17.08 -27.26
N PRO A 125 22.36 -18.18 -26.77
CA PRO A 125 21.65 -18.20 -25.49
C PRO A 125 22.51 -17.87 -24.27
N VAL A 126 23.80 -18.20 -24.30
CA VAL A 126 24.74 -17.89 -23.21
C VAL A 126 25.06 -16.39 -23.21
N HIS A 127 25.32 -15.82 -24.38
CA HIS A 127 25.55 -14.38 -24.53
C HIS A 127 24.32 -13.57 -24.17
N LEU A 128 23.13 -14.03 -24.57
CA LEU A 128 21.87 -13.37 -24.23
C LEU A 128 21.66 -13.32 -22.71
N LYS A 129 21.87 -14.45 -22.01
CA LYS A 129 21.77 -14.51 -20.54
C LYS A 129 22.79 -13.60 -19.85
N ALA A 130 24.02 -13.57 -20.36
CA ALA A 130 25.09 -12.74 -19.80
C ALA A 130 24.82 -11.24 -20.01
N ALA A 131 24.48 -10.83 -21.23
CA ALA A 131 24.11 -9.45 -21.55
C ALA A 131 22.88 -9.00 -20.73
N GLN A 132 21.87 -9.86 -20.63
CA GLN A 132 20.68 -9.58 -19.81
C GLN A 132 21.05 -9.39 -18.33
N ALA A 133 21.94 -10.21 -17.77
CA ALA A 133 22.38 -10.08 -16.39
C ALA A 133 23.17 -8.80 -16.12
N MET A 134 24.04 -8.39 -17.06
CA MET A 134 24.85 -7.16 -16.95
C MET A 134 24.00 -5.88 -16.99
N LEU A 135 22.96 -5.88 -17.83
CA LEU A 135 22.16 -4.69 -18.10
C LEU A 135 20.93 -4.58 -17.18
N ARG A 136 20.53 -5.67 -16.52
CA ARG A 136 19.33 -5.72 -15.67
C ARG A 136 19.28 -4.60 -14.64
N GLU A 137 20.36 -4.35 -13.92
CA GLU A 137 20.40 -3.37 -12.82
C GLU A 137 20.24 -1.91 -13.31
N GLN A 138 20.48 -1.66 -14.60
CA GLN A 138 20.34 -0.33 -15.20
C GLN A 138 18.90 -0.04 -15.66
N VAL A 139 18.06 -1.08 -15.74
CA VAL A 139 16.69 -0.98 -16.23
C VAL A 139 15.70 -0.79 -15.08
N GLN A 140 14.94 0.29 -15.18
CA GLN A 140 13.81 0.61 -14.32
C GLN A 140 12.50 0.25 -15.01
N VAL A 141 11.44 0.11 -14.22
CA VAL A 141 10.07 -0.16 -14.72
C VAL A 141 9.15 0.94 -14.24
N ASP A 142 8.42 1.52 -15.17
CA ASP A 142 7.27 2.36 -14.90
C ASP A 142 6.08 1.43 -14.58
N GLU A 143 5.75 1.28 -13.30
CA GLU A 143 4.69 0.37 -12.83
C GLU A 143 3.30 0.80 -13.30
N GLU A 144 3.07 2.09 -13.59
CA GLU A 144 1.78 2.60 -14.08
C GLU A 144 1.56 2.26 -15.56
N LYS A 145 2.63 2.33 -16.36
CA LYS A 145 2.58 2.07 -17.81
C LYS A 145 2.96 0.64 -18.18
N ALA A 146 3.48 -0.15 -17.23
CA ALA A 146 4.08 -1.45 -17.45
C ALA A 146 5.20 -1.42 -18.51
N GLU A 147 5.99 -0.35 -18.52
CA GLU A 147 7.05 -0.10 -19.50
C GLU A 147 8.43 -0.06 -18.83
N ALA A 148 9.41 -0.71 -19.43
CA ALA A 148 10.79 -0.64 -18.98
C ALA A 148 11.53 0.54 -19.63
N TYR A 149 12.42 1.20 -18.87
CA TYR A 149 13.25 2.30 -19.35
C TYR A 149 14.62 2.33 -18.64
N VAL A 150 15.56 3.09 -19.18
CA VAL A 150 16.85 3.38 -18.54
C VAL A 150 16.95 4.88 -18.30
N LEU A 151 17.46 5.30 -17.14
CA LEU A 151 17.82 6.70 -16.93
C LEU A 151 19.20 6.94 -17.53
N SER A 152 19.27 7.89 -18.46
CA SER A 152 20.52 8.33 -19.06
C SER A 152 20.69 9.82 -18.86
N LYS A 153 21.92 10.31 -18.83
CA LYS A 153 22.18 11.75 -18.75
C LYS A 153 22.23 12.34 -20.15
N ASP A 154 21.49 13.42 -20.36
CA ASP A 154 21.58 14.21 -21.57
C ASP A 154 22.97 14.85 -21.68
N ALA A 155 23.62 14.66 -22.82
CA ALA A 155 25.01 15.09 -23.02
C ALA A 155 25.19 16.62 -23.07
N LYS A 156 24.12 17.39 -23.28
CA LYS A 156 24.16 18.86 -23.41
C LYS A 156 23.77 19.56 -22.12
N THR A 157 22.81 19.00 -21.39
CA THR A 157 22.19 19.62 -20.21
C THR A 157 22.58 18.93 -18.91
N GLY A 158 23.09 17.70 -18.97
CA GLY A 158 23.40 16.87 -17.81
C GLY A 158 22.17 16.36 -17.06
N ALA A 159 20.96 16.65 -17.54
CA ALA A 159 19.70 16.24 -16.94
C ALA A 159 19.46 14.74 -17.17
N GLU A 160 18.81 14.08 -16.21
CA GLU A 160 18.37 12.69 -16.38
C GLU A 160 17.15 12.64 -17.31
N MET A 161 17.24 11.80 -18.34
CA MET A 161 16.17 11.55 -19.30
C MET A 161 15.86 10.05 -19.36
N ARG A 162 14.58 9.73 -19.54
CA ARG A 162 14.12 8.37 -19.81
C ARG A 162 14.52 7.99 -21.23
N LYS A 163 15.32 6.95 -21.36
CA LYS A 163 15.69 6.31 -22.63
C LYS A 163 14.93 4.99 -22.76
N SER A 164 14.43 4.72 -23.95
CA SER A 164 13.75 3.45 -24.23
C SER A 164 14.73 2.28 -24.18
N ILE A 165 14.25 1.07 -23.85
CA ILE A 165 15.10 -0.14 -23.87
C ILE A 165 15.64 -0.42 -25.28
N SER A 166 14.86 -0.11 -26.32
CA SER A 166 15.29 -0.32 -27.71
C SER A 166 16.50 0.55 -28.07
N GLU A 167 16.46 1.85 -27.74
CA GLU A 167 17.59 2.75 -27.99
C GLU A 167 18.79 2.37 -27.15
N PHE A 168 18.58 2.05 -25.88
CA PHE A 168 19.62 1.60 -24.97
C PHE A 168 20.31 0.32 -25.46
N ALA A 169 19.54 -0.69 -25.88
CA ALA A 169 20.07 -1.94 -26.38
C ALA A 169 20.88 -1.74 -27.68
N LYS A 170 20.42 -0.87 -28.58
CA LYS A 170 21.14 -0.54 -29.82
C LYS A 170 22.46 0.16 -29.55
N GLU A 171 22.45 1.15 -28.65
CA GLU A 171 23.65 1.89 -28.26
C GLU A 171 24.66 0.97 -27.58
N TRP A 172 24.21 0.13 -26.64
CA TRP A 172 25.08 -0.82 -25.96
C TRP A 172 25.67 -1.85 -26.93
N ALA A 173 24.84 -2.43 -27.82
CA ALA A 173 25.28 -3.41 -28.82
C ALA A 173 26.29 -2.82 -29.82
N ALA A 174 26.22 -1.51 -30.10
CA ALA A 174 27.19 -0.80 -30.93
C ALA A 174 28.47 -0.42 -30.17
N GLY A 175 28.43 -0.42 -28.84
CA GLY A 175 29.58 -0.18 -27.97
C GLY A 175 30.58 -1.34 -27.97
N ASP A 176 31.77 -1.08 -27.42
CA ASP A 176 32.88 -2.05 -27.43
C ASP A 176 32.56 -3.33 -26.65
N GLU A 177 31.81 -3.21 -25.55
CA GLU A 177 31.34 -4.36 -24.77
C GLU A 177 30.27 -5.16 -25.54
N GLY A 178 29.24 -4.49 -26.06
CA GLY A 178 28.10 -5.16 -26.67
C GLY A 178 28.42 -5.89 -27.99
N LYS A 179 29.39 -5.38 -28.75
CA LYS A 179 29.86 -6.03 -30.00
C LYS A 179 30.33 -7.47 -29.79
N ALA A 180 30.88 -7.80 -28.63
CA ALA A 180 31.33 -9.16 -28.31
C ALA A 180 30.15 -10.15 -28.16
N PHE A 181 28.95 -9.65 -27.88
CA PHE A 181 27.75 -10.45 -27.69
C PHE A 181 26.93 -10.64 -28.97
N VAL A 182 26.99 -9.65 -29.89
CA VAL A 182 26.26 -9.69 -31.16
C VAL A 182 26.74 -10.88 -32.00
N THR A 183 25.80 -11.74 -32.39
CA THR A 183 26.12 -12.92 -33.20
C THR A 183 26.32 -12.49 -34.64
N VAL A 184 27.57 -12.41 -35.07
CA VAL A 184 27.90 -12.32 -36.50
C VAL A 184 27.43 -13.62 -37.15
N PRO A 185 26.69 -13.59 -38.28
CA PRO A 185 26.42 -14.78 -39.06
C PRO A 185 27.72 -15.55 -39.30
N PRO A 186 27.71 -16.89 -39.36
CA PRO A 186 28.90 -17.63 -39.75
C PRO A 186 29.28 -17.19 -41.17
N SER A 187 30.20 -16.24 -41.29
CA SER A 187 31.02 -16.14 -42.48
C SER A 187 31.77 -17.46 -42.53
N SER A 188 31.54 -18.20 -43.62
CA SER A 188 32.32 -19.37 -44.01
C SER A 188 33.78 -19.23 -43.56
N GLY A 189 34.28 -20.29 -42.94
CA GLY A 189 35.48 -20.32 -42.10
C GLY A 189 36.62 -19.38 -42.52
N GLY A 190 37.03 -18.55 -41.57
CA GLY A 190 38.32 -17.87 -41.58
C GLY A 190 38.93 -18.05 -40.22
N GLY A 191 39.64 -19.16 -40.04
CA GLY A 191 40.35 -19.46 -38.81
C GLY A 191 41.31 -18.34 -38.43
N SER A 192 41.58 -18.26 -37.13
CA SER A 192 42.65 -17.48 -36.53
C SER A 192 43.91 -17.46 -37.40
N SER A 193 44.21 -16.30 -37.97
CA SER A 193 45.58 -15.86 -38.16
C SER A 193 45.58 -14.35 -38.23
N ASN A 194 46.18 -13.73 -37.22
CA ASN A 194 46.86 -12.47 -37.41
C ASN A 194 47.77 -12.60 -38.64
N PRO A 195 47.64 -11.73 -39.66
CA PRO A 195 48.84 -11.04 -40.08
C PRO A 195 48.61 -9.54 -40.18
N GLY A 196 49.63 -8.81 -39.76
CA GLY A 196 49.63 -7.36 -39.75
C GLY A 196 49.43 -6.72 -41.12
N ARG A 197 49.11 -5.43 -41.04
CA ARG A 197 49.39 -4.39 -42.02
C ARG A 197 49.06 -4.71 -43.49
N GLY A 198 47.94 -4.14 -43.92
CA GLY A 198 47.86 -3.46 -45.20
C GLY A 198 47.35 -4.30 -46.36
N ALA A 199 46.04 -4.42 -46.48
CA ALA A 199 45.41 -4.60 -47.78
C ALA A 199 44.53 -3.36 -48.02
N ALA A 200 44.97 -2.52 -48.96
CA ALA A 200 44.21 -1.37 -49.42
C ALA A 200 42.94 -1.85 -50.16
N PRO A 201 41.80 -1.14 -50.04
CA PRO A 201 40.58 -1.51 -50.73
C PRO A 201 40.75 -1.29 -52.24
N GLY A 202 40.82 -2.37 -53.02
CA GLY A 202 40.95 -2.31 -54.49
C GLY A 202 41.68 -3.49 -55.15
N ALA A 203 42.16 -4.49 -54.41
CA ALA A 203 42.85 -5.65 -54.99
C ALA A 203 41.87 -6.56 -55.75
N SER A 204 42.05 -6.67 -57.06
CA SER A 204 41.37 -7.66 -57.91
C SER A 204 41.79 -9.07 -57.50
N SER A 205 40.84 -10.02 -57.45
CA SER A 205 41.12 -11.45 -57.22
C SER A 205 41.11 -12.22 -58.54
N MET A 206 41.97 -13.23 -58.70
CA MET A 206 41.94 -14.16 -59.83
C MET A 206 42.21 -15.60 -59.37
N SER A 207 41.76 -16.61 -60.11
CA SER A 207 42.01 -18.00 -59.71
C SER A 207 43.47 -18.40 -59.90
N ARG A 208 43.96 -19.39 -59.13
CA ARG A 208 45.32 -19.93 -59.31
C ARG A 208 45.54 -20.47 -60.73
N ALA A 209 44.53 -21.13 -61.30
CA ALA A 209 44.60 -21.65 -62.66
C ALA A 209 44.76 -20.53 -63.71
N GLU A 210 44.04 -19.42 -63.54
CA GLU A 210 44.18 -18.25 -64.41
C GLU A 210 45.55 -17.59 -64.26
N PHE A 211 46.08 -17.49 -63.04
CA PHE A 211 47.42 -16.93 -62.79
C PHE A 211 48.53 -17.79 -63.43
N GLU A 212 48.46 -19.11 -63.27
CA GLU A 212 49.45 -20.03 -63.84
C GLU A 212 49.39 -20.10 -65.37
N ALA A 213 48.23 -19.80 -65.97
CA ALA A 213 48.06 -19.70 -67.41
C ALA A 213 48.65 -18.41 -68.02
N LEU A 214 48.98 -17.40 -67.22
CA LEU A 214 49.58 -16.16 -67.71
C LEU A 214 51.06 -16.36 -68.10
N PRO A 215 51.57 -15.66 -69.12
CA PRO A 215 53.00 -15.58 -69.39
C PRO A 215 53.79 -15.06 -68.17
N PRO A 216 55.06 -15.46 -67.97
CA PRO A 216 55.85 -15.10 -66.79
C PRO A 216 55.92 -13.60 -66.46
N GLU A 217 55.95 -12.75 -67.49
CA GLU A 217 55.95 -11.29 -67.32
C GLU A 217 54.65 -10.78 -66.68
N GLN A 218 53.50 -11.35 -67.06
CA GLN A 218 52.18 -10.95 -66.54
C GLN A 218 51.93 -11.51 -65.13
N GLN A 219 52.51 -12.67 -64.79
CA GLN A 219 52.50 -13.20 -63.43
C GLN A 219 53.24 -12.28 -62.45
N MET A 220 54.38 -11.72 -62.87
CA MET A 220 55.13 -10.75 -62.07
C MET A 220 54.36 -9.44 -61.89
N GLU A 221 53.69 -8.95 -62.94
CA GLU A 221 52.83 -7.76 -62.83
C GLU A 221 51.63 -7.99 -61.91
N ALA A 222 50.94 -9.12 -62.02
CA ALA A 222 49.84 -9.49 -61.14
C ALA A 222 50.29 -9.60 -59.67
N SER A 223 51.47 -10.17 -59.42
CA SER A 223 52.07 -10.23 -58.08
C SER A 223 52.44 -8.84 -57.55
N LYS A 224 52.99 -7.97 -58.41
CA LYS A 224 53.35 -6.59 -58.06
C LYS A 224 52.12 -5.72 -57.77
N ASN A 225 51.01 -5.99 -58.46
CA ASN A 225 49.73 -5.30 -58.28
C ASN A 225 48.90 -5.85 -57.11
N GLY A 226 49.40 -6.85 -56.38
CA GLY A 226 48.76 -7.37 -55.18
C GLY A 226 47.46 -8.14 -55.45
N VAL A 227 47.38 -8.83 -56.59
CA VAL A 227 46.23 -9.69 -56.92
C VAL A 227 46.14 -10.84 -55.91
N SER A 228 44.95 -11.07 -55.37
CA SER A 228 44.70 -12.21 -54.48
C SER A 228 44.34 -13.46 -55.29
N LEU A 229 44.98 -14.58 -54.98
CA LEU A 229 44.69 -15.87 -55.62
C LEU A 229 43.57 -16.60 -54.88
N THR A 230 42.53 -16.99 -55.61
CA THR A 230 41.50 -17.92 -55.12
C THR A 230 41.76 -19.32 -55.67
N ASP A 231 41.48 -20.35 -54.88
CA ASP A 231 41.57 -21.74 -55.36
C ASP A 231 40.50 -22.07 -56.41
#